data_AF-A0A847FV13-F1
#
_entry.id   AF-A0A847FV13-F1
#
_cell.length_a   1.000
_cell.length_b   1.000
_cell.length_c   1.000
_cell.angle_alpha   90.00
_cell.angle_beta   90.00
_cell.angle_gamma   90.00
#
_symmetry.space_group_name_H-M   'P 1'
#
loop_
_entity.id
_entity.type
_entity.pdbx_description
1 polymer ?
#
loop_
_entity_poly.entity_id
_entity_poly.type
_entity_poly.pdbx_seq_one_letter_code
_entity_poly.pdbx_strand_id
1 'polypeptide(L)'
;WANYLAGPSLGILATHLNAAAVQGYIPYAPALAPYVTGAEAAARWANLQVWYATRGHFWVGSGPFYVGEVQWDVPSLTLEHFDAFPDPAGRWDALAELPPPELAISYPTGAPGSYLNVLGSGFPAGGTASVAVNNHLLADVPVDDSGELAFTLATDEADEGVYHVQVRVNPVAGVQFELDSAEPARPLEQDLPLVTVPDGLITYYVYLPVLLRSY
;
A
#
# COMPACT_ATOMS: atom_id res chain seq x y z
N TRP A 1 -8.01 30.44 15.70
CA TRP A 1 -7.85 28.99 15.45
C TRP A 1 -8.28 28.25 16.71
N ALA A 2 -9.21 27.28 16.63
CA ALA A 2 -9.54 26.40 17.75
C ALA A 2 -8.83 25.05 17.57
N ASN A 3 -7.88 24.71 18.46
CA ASN A 3 -7.16 23.44 18.44
C ASN A 3 -7.69 22.57 19.60
N TYR A 4 -8.06 21.33 19.29
CA TYR A 4 -8.64 20.39 20.24
C TYR A 4 -7.62 19.44 20.87
N LEU A 5 -6.36 19.46 20.40
CA LEU A 5 -5.27 18.61 20.87
C LEU A 5 -4.28 19.34 21.76
N ALA A 6 -4.12 20.66 21.58
CA ALA A 6 -3.12 21.44 22.32
C ALA A 6 -3.39 22.93 22.36
N GLY A 7 -2.58 23.60 23.18
CA GLY A 7 -2.47 25.04 23.24
C GLY A 7 -3.53 25.71 24.11
N PRO A 8 -3.58 27.06 24.09
CA PRO A 8 -4.42 27.83 25.00
C PRO A 8 -5.93 27.61 24.79
N SER A 9 -6.34 27.08 23.63
CA SER A 9 -7.74 26.72 23.38
C SER A 9 -8.28 25.67 24.34
N LEU A 10 -7.44 24.76 24.84
CA LEU A 10 -7.88 23.70 25.76
C LEU A 10 -8.44 24.27 27.07
N GLY A 11 -7.79 25.27 27.66
CA GLY A 11 -8.27 25.92 28.88
C GLY A 11 -9.59 26.68 28.69
N ILE A 12 -9.75 27.31 27.52
CA ILE A 12 -10.99 28.00 27.14
C ILE A 12 -12.12 26.98 26.98
N LEU A 13 -11.88 25.87 26.26
CA LEU A 13 -12.83 24.78 26.09
C LEU A 13 -13.22 24.13 27.42
N ALA A 14 -12.27 23.89 28.32
CA ALA A 14 -12.53 23.36 29.65
C ALA A 14 -13.40 24.29 30.50
N THR A 15 -13.22 25.62 30.37
CA THR A 15 -14.07 26.60 31.04
C THR A 15 -15.52 26.49 30.56
N HIS A 16 -15.72 26.42 29.24
CA HIS A 16 -17.05 26.26 28.65
C HIS A 16 -17.68 24.91 28.97
N LEU A 17 -16.90 23.82 28.97
CA LEU A 17 -17.33 22.50 29.39
C LEU A 17 -17.93 22.54 30.80
N ASN A 18 -17.20 23.12 31.75
CA ASN A 18 -17.64 23.19 33.15
C ASN A 18 -18.90 24.04 33.31
N ALA A 19 -18.97 25.18 32.60
CA ALA A 19 -20.17 26.01 32.60
C ALA A 19 -21.39 25.27 32.02
N ALA A 20 -21.22 24.57 30.90
CA ALA A 20 -22.28 23.78 30.26
C ALA A 20 -22.77 22.62 31.15
N ALA A 21 -21.84 21.93 31.82
CA ALA A 21 -22.14 20.85 32.76
C ALA A 21 -22.98 21.34 33.94
N VAL A 22 -22.58 22.46 34.57
CA VAL A 22 -23.30 23.06 35.71
C VAL A 22 -24.70 23.53 35.32
N GLN A 23 -24.85 24.07 34.11
CA GLN A 23 -26.13 24.57 33.61
C GLN A 23 -27.07 23.46 33.12
N GLY A 24 -26.61 22.20 33.06
CA GLY A 24 -27.36 21.12 32.40
C GLY A 24 -27.67 21.43 30.94
N TYR A 25 -26.74 22.11 30.25
CA TYR A 25 -26.97 22.67 28.93
C TYR A 25 -27.24 21.58 27.89
N ILE A 26 -28.32 21.71 27.12
CA ILE A 26 -28.62 20.89 25.95
C ILE A 26 -28.44 21.78 24.71
N PRO A 27 -27.42 21.54 23.87
CA PRO A 27 -27.23 22.28 22.63
C PRO A 27 -28.48 22.21 21.76
N TYR A 28 -28.85 23.33 21.13
CA TYR A 28 -30.04 23.38 20.25
C TYR A 28 -31.29 22.76 20.88
N ALA A 29 -31.57 23.08 22.16
CA ALA A 29 -32.67 22.49 22.94
C ALA A 29 -34.01 22.40 22.20
N PRO A 30 -34.47 23.39 21.39
CA PRO A 30 -35.71 23.25 20.61
C PRO A 30 -35.76 22.01 19.71
N ALA A 31 -34.61 21.55 19.21
CA ALA A 31 -34.49 20.35 18.38
C ALA A 31 -34.09 19.10 19.18
N LEU A 32 -33.20 19.22 20.17
CA LEU A 32 -32.63 18.05 20.87
C LEU A 32 -33.37 17.64 22.15
N ALA A 33 -34.14 18.51 22.79
CA ALA A 33 -34.85 18.19 24.02
C ALA A 33 -35.83 16.98 23.93
N PRO A 34 -36.42 16.64 22.77
CA PRO A 34 -37.19 15.40 22.62
C PRO A 34 -36.35 14.11 22.64
N TYR A 35 -35.05 14.19 22.33
CA TYR A 35 -34.17 13.03 22.13
C TYR A 35 -33.13 12.86 23.23
N VAL A 36 -32.81 13.92 23.96
CA VAL A 36 -31.79 13.92 25.01
C VAL A 36 -32.44 14.35 26.31
N THR A 37 -32.48 13.43 27.28
CA THR A 37 -32.99 13.74 28.62
C THR A 37 -31.98 14.58 29.41
N GLY A 38 -32.42 15.31 30.43
CA GLY A 38 -31.51 16.06 31.30
C GLY A 38 -30.47 15.17 31.99
N ALA A 39 -30.86 13.95 32.39
CA ALA A 39 -29.95 12.98 32.98
C ALA A 39 -28.89 12.50 31.98
N GLU A 40 -29.30 12.25 30.73
CA GLU A 40 -28.37 11.88 29.66
C GLU A 40 -27.41 13.02 29.33
N ALA A 41 -27.89 14.26 29.25
CA ALA A 41 -27.03 15.43 29.04
C ALA A 41 -25.98 15.57 30.15
N ALA A 42 -26.40 15.41 31.41
CA ALA A 42 -25.49 15.43 32.56
C ALA A 42 -24.42 14.32 32.47
N ALA A 43 -24.82 13.09 32.08
CA ALA A 43 -23.88 11.99 31.88
C ALA A 43 -22.88 12.26 30.75
N ARG A 44 -23.34 12.81 29.62
CA ARG A 44 -22.47 13.16 28.48
C ARG A 44 -21.46 14.24 28.86
N TRP A 45 -21.86 15.27 29.62
CA TRP A 45 -20.93 16.28 30.12
C TRP A 45 -19.91 15.71 31.10
N ALA A 46 -20.34 14.85 32.03
CA ALA A 46 -19.44 14.18 32.96
C ALA A 46 -18.41 13.30 32.23
N ASN A 47 -18.84 12.56 31.21
CA ASN A 47 -17.94 11.76 30.37
C ASN A 47 -16.90 12.63 29.65
N LEU A 48 -17.28 13.80 29.14
CA LEU A 48 -16.35 14.71 28.48
C LEU A 48 -15.36 15.36 29.48
N GLN A 49 -15.79 15.61 30.73
CA GLN A 49 -14.89 16.04 31.81
C GLN A 49 -13.86 14.97 32.15
N VAL A 50 -14.29 13.71 32.28
CA VAL A 50 -13.40 12.56 32.50
C VAL A 50 -12.43 12.40 31.33
N TRP A 51 -12.92 12.53 30.10
CA TRP A 51 -12.10 12.47 28.89
C TRP A 51 -10.99 13.51 28.94
N TYR A 52 -11.33 14.78 29.15
CA TYR A 52 -10.35 15.86 29.22
C TYR A 52 -9.35 15.65 30.38
N ALA A 53 -9.82 15.19 31.55
CA ALA A 53 -8.94 14.91 32.68
C ALA A 53 -7.97 13.74 32.43
N THR A 54 -8.38 12.73 31.66
CA THR A 54 -7.58 11.54 31.35
C THR A 54 -6.61 11.79 30.19
N ARG A 55 -7.10 12.43 29.13
CA ARG A 55 -6.38 12.58 27.85
C ARG A 55 -5.71 13.94 27.67
N GLY A 56 -6.14 14.94 28.42
CA GLY A 56 -5.63 16.31 28.30
C GLY A 56 -6.12 17.06 27.06
N HIS A 57 -7.05 16.50 26.29
CA HIS A 57 -7.52 17.09 25.03
C HIS A 57 -9.02 16.86 24.77
N PHE A 58 -9.56 17.54 23.76
CA PHE A 58 -10.97 17.50 23.36
C PHE A 58 -11.26 16.77 22.04
N TRP A 59 -10.23 16.19 21.41
CA TRP A 59 -10.41 15.33 20.24
C TRP A 59 -11.05 13.99 20.62
N VAL A 60 -12.37 13.91 20.58
CA VAL A 60 -13.13 12.68 20.81
C VAL A 60 -13.35 11.98 19.46
N GLY A 61 -12.80 10.77 19.32
CA GLY A 61 -12.98 9.94 18.11
C GLY A 61 -14.24 9.09 18.18
N SER A 62 -14.90 8.90 17.03
CA SER A 62 -16.03 7.97 16.87
C SER A 62 -15.73 6.83 15.89
N GLY A 63 -14.44 6.62 15.57
CA GLY A 63 -13.96 5.57 14.67
C GLY A 63 -13.35 4.39 15.44
N PRO A 64 -12.69 3.45 14.74
CA PRO A 64 -12.01 2.31 15.37
C PRO A 64 -10.80 2.72 16.21
N PHE A 65 -10.35 3.98 16.06
CA PHE A 65 -9.27 4.55 16.84
C PHE A 65 -9.67 5.93 17.39
N TYR A 66 -9.09 6.29 18.53
CA TYR A 66 -9.09 7.64 19.07
C TYR A 66 -7.67 8.08 19.43
N VAL A 67 -7.47 9.38 19.58
CA VAL A 67 -6.16 9.94 19.97
C VAL A 67 -5.90 9.64 21.44
N GLY A 68 -4.79 8.95 21.72
CA GLY A 68 -4.40 8.55 23.05
C GLY A 68 -3.56 9.60 23.75
N GLU A 69 -2.33 9.79 23.28
CA GLU A 69 -1.35 10.77 23.75
C GLU A 69 -0.81 11.57 22.55
N VAL A 70 -0.47 12.83 22.78
CA VAL A 70 0.19 13.68 21.77
C VAL A 70 1.48 14.24 22.35
N GLN A 71 2.59 14.00 21.65
CA GLN A 71 3.90 14.51 21.97
C GLN A 71 4.24 15.65 21.02
N TRP A 72 4.56 16.82 21.58
CA TRP A 72 4.80 18.04 20.82
C TRP A 72 6.28 18.39 20.73
N ASP A 73 7.08 17.94 21.68
CA ASP A 73 8.54 18.00 21.69
C ASP A 73 9.13 17.06 20.64
N VAL A 74 8.55 15.87 20.50
CA VAL A 74 8.76 14.95 19.38
C VAL A 74 7.44 14.82 18.64
N PRO A 75 7.25 15.43 17.45
CA PRO A 75 5.98 15.48 16.75
C PRO A 75 5.42 14.08 16.47
N SER A 76 4.65 13.55 17.40
CA SER A 76 4.13 12.18 17.38
C SER A 76 2.80 12.13 18.13
N LEU A 77 1.96 11.17 17.77
CA LEU A 77 0.73 10.86 18.50
C LEU A 77 0.51 9.36 18.53
N THR A 78 -0.15 8.89 19.58
CA THR A 78 -0.61 7.51 19.68
C THR A 78 -2.09 7.43 19.33
N LEU A 79 -2.44 6.40 18.56
CA LEU A 79 -3.83 6.02 18.32
C LEU A 79 -4.13 4.77 19.13
N GLU A 80 -5.17 4.83 19.95
CA GLU A 80 -5.64 3.70 20.74
C GLU A 80 -6.91 3.12 20.11
N HIS A 81 -7.04 1.80 20.14
CA HIS A 81 -8.20 1.10 19.60
C HIS A 81 -9.44 1.37 20.44
N PHE A 82 -10.57 1.62 19.76
CA PHE A 82 -11.88 1.76 20.39
C PHE A 82 -12.64 0.43 20.31
N ASP A 83 -12.54 -0.40 21.35
CA ASP A 83 -13.13 -1.74 21.37
C ASP A 83 -14.66 -1.77 21.17
N ALA A 84 -15.36 -0.67 21.45
CA ALA A 84 -16.81 -0.57 21.25
C ALA A 84 -17.21 -0.07 19.85
N PHE A 85 -16.25 0.22 18.97
CA PHE A 85 -16.55 0.48 17.57
C PHE A 85 -17.08 -0.82 16.92
N PRO A 86 -18.18 -0.78 16.16
CA PRO A 86 -18.85 -2.00 15.68
C PRO A 86 -18.02 -2.77 14.64
N ASP A 87 -17.06 -2.12 13.99
CA ASP A 87 -16.28 -2.70 12.91
C ASP A 87 -14.84 -2.96 13.34
N PRO A 88 -14.20 -4.02 12.80
CA PRO A 88 -12.76 -4.18 12.92
C PRO A 88 -12.00 -2.97 12.37
N ALA A 89 -10.87 -2.63 12.98
CA ALA A 89 -10.04 -1.51 12.54
C ALA A 89 -9.66 -1.54 11.06
N GLY A 90 -9.41 -2.73 10.51
CA GLY A 90 -9.05 -2.93 9.10
C GLY A 90 -10.22 -3.15 8.14
N ARG A 91 -11.47 -2.85 8.55
CA ARG A 91 -12.67 -3.12 7.71
C ARG A 91 -12.57 -2.50 6.30
N TRP A 92 -11.85 -1.39 6.17
CA TRP A 92 -11.76 -0.61 4.94
C TRP A 92 -10.39 -0.66 4.26
N ASP A 93 -9.46 -1.50 4.75
CA ASP A 93 -8.10 -1.57 4.20
C ASP A 93 -8.12 -1.96 2.71
N ALA A 94 -9.04 -2.83 2.31
CA ALA A 94 -9.23 -3.23 0.92
C ALA A 94 -9.65 -2.08 -0.03
N LEU A 95 -10.19 -0.96 0.49
CA LEU A 95 -10.47 0.23 -0.31
C LEU A 95 -9.23 1.10 -0.53
N ALA A 96 -8.20 0.93 0.30
CA ALA A 96 -6.92 1.60 0.17
C ALA A 96 -5.90 0.78 -0.64
N GLU A 97 -6.20 -0.49 -0.92
CA GLU A 97 -5.35 -1.39 -1.70
C GLU A 97 -5.50 -1.07 -3.20
N LEU A 98 -4.45 -0.55 -3.82
CA LEU A 98 -4.37 -0.42 -5.29
C LEU A 98 -4.48 -1.82 -5.91
N PRO A 99 -5.16 -1.97 -7.06
CA PRO A 99 -5.13 -3.24 -7.79
C PRO A 99 -3.67 -3.65 -8.04
N PRO A 100 -3.36 -4.96 -7.99
CA PRO A 100 -2.00 -5.42 -8.21
C PRO A 100 -1.54 -5.02 -9.63
N PRO A 101 -0.26 -4.69 -9.80
CA PRO A 101 0.28 -4.36 -11.12
C PRO A 101 0.20 -5.59 -12.04
N GLU A 102 -0.01 -5.34 -13.32
CA GLU A 102 -0.10 -6.37 -14.35
C GLU A 102 1.02 -6.22 -15.37
N LEU A 103 1.48 -7.35 -15.94
CA LEU A 103 2.39 -7.40 -17.07
C LEU A 103 1.79 -8.24 -18.20
N ALA A 104 1.89 -7.75 -19.41
CA ALA A 104 1.57 -8.48 -20.64
C ALA A 104 2.82 -8.57 -21.51
N ILE A 105 3.00 -9.70 -22.19
CA ILE A 105 4.06 -9.89 -23.18
C ILE A 105 3.44 -10.14 -24.56
N SER A 106 4.04 -9.58 -25.62
CA SER A 106 3.50 -9.67 -26.98
C SER A 106 3.36 -11.11 -27.49
N TYR A 107 4.31 -11.97 -27.15
CA TYR A 107 4.30 -13.39 -27.48
C TYR A 107 4.75 -14.23 -26.28
N PRO A 108 4.05 -15.34 -25.97
CA PRO A 108 4.49 -16.26 -24.92
C PRO A 108 5.67 -17.14 -25.38
N THR A 109 5.95 -17.21 -26.69
CA THR A 109 7.00 -18.05 -27.30
C THR A 109 7.76 -17.34 -28.44
N GLY A 110 9.02 -17.72 -28.65
CA GLY A 110 9.82 -17.33 -29.82
C GLY A 110 11.14 -18.10 -29.91
N ALA A 111 11.88 -18.00 -31.01
CA ALA A 111 13.26 -18.50 -31.06
C ALA A 111 14.23 -17.55 -30.34
N PRO A 112 15.39 -18.02 -29.84
CA PRO A 112 16.50 -17.14 -29.48
C PRO A 112 16.79 -16.10 -30.59
N GLY A 113 17.08 -14.86 -30.20
CA GLY A 113 17.14 -13.70 -31.11
C GLY A 113 15.80 -13.02 -31.39
N SER A 114 14.73 -13.43 -30.70
CA SER A 114 13.44 -12.75 -30.72
C SER A 114 13.46 -11.44 -29.94
N TYR A 115 12.58 -10.51 -30.34
CA TYR A 115 12.28 -9.27 -29.62
C TYR A 115 10.86 -9.35 -29.08
N LEU A 116 10.69 -9.27 -27.75
CA LEU A 116 9.40 -9.45 -27.08
C LEU A 116 9.02 -8.18 -26.31
N ASN A 117 7.91 -7.54 -26.68
CA ASN A 117 7.45 -6.33 -26.01
C ASN A 117 6.75 -6.71 -24.70
N VAL A 118 7.11 -6.04 -23.62
CA VAL A 118 6.46 -6.16 -22.31
C VAL A 118 5.78 -4.84 -21.99
N LEU A 119 4.49 -4.90 -21.69
CA LEU A 119 3.66 -3.76 -21.28
C LEU A 119 3.23 -3.97 -19.84
N GLY A 120 3.31 -2.93 -19.03
CA GLY A 120 2.95 -2.96 -17.62
C GLY A 120 2.02 -1.83 -17.21
N SER A 121 1.11 -2.12 -16.29
CA SER A 121 0.16 -1.14 -15.74
C SER A 121 -0.04 -1.35 -14.23
N GLY A 122 -0.52 -0.31 -13.55
CA GLY A 122 -0.80 -0.37 -12.10
C GLY A 122 0.44 -0.22 -11.21
N PHE A 123 1.54 0.28 -11.74
CA PHE A 123 2.75 0.57 -10.96
C PHE A 123 2.68 1.97 -10.31
N PRO A 124 3.48 2.24 -9.26
CA PRO A 124 3.60 3.58 -8.69
C PRO A 124 4.02 4.61 -9.76
N ALA A 125 3.17 5.59 -10.00
CA ALA A 125 3.36 6.60 -11.04
C ALA A 125 4.58 7.50 -10.78
N GLY A 126 5.29 7.83 -11.85
CA GLY A 126 6.47 8.69 -11.82
C GLY A 126 7.66 8.02 -11.11
N GLY A 127 8.62 7.51 -11.88
CA GLY A 127 9.83 6.93 -11.32
C GLY A 127 10.49 5.93 -12.24
N THR A 128 11.16 4.94 -11.63
CA THR A 128 11.82 3.84 -12.34
C THR A 128 11.48 2.51 -11.68
N ALA A 129 11.34 1.46 -12.48
CA ALA A 129 11.13 0.10 -12.03
C ALA A 129 12.28 -0.80 -12.48
N SER A 130 12.71 -1.72 -11.62
CA SER A 130 13.80 -2.64 -11.92
C SER A 130 13.29 -3.89 -12.62
N VAL A 131 13.81 -4.20 -13.80
CA VAL A 131 13.51 -5.40 -14.58
C VAL A 131 14.50 -6.50 -14.20
N ALA A 132 14.00 -7.63 -13.74
CA ALA A 132 14.77 -8.84 -13.49
C ALA A 132 14.23 -10.02 -14.30
N VAL A 133 15.11 -10.88 -14.80
CA VAL A 133 14.74 -12.12 -15.50
C VAL A 133 15.40 -13.30 -14.80
N ASN A 134 14.61 -14.33 -14.47
CA ASN A 134 15.05 -15.49 -13.67
C ASN A 134 15.81 -15.07 -12.40
N ASN A 135 15.35 -14.00 -11.74
CA ASN A 135 15.95 -13.35 -10.57
C ASN A 135 17.26 -12.57 -10.79
N HIS A 136 17.76 -12.46 -12.01
CA HIS A 136 18.90 -11.60 -12.35
C HIS A 136 18.41 -10.21 -12.73
N LEU A 137 18.89 -9.17 -12.03
CA LEU A 137 18.58 -7.77 -12.35
C LEU A 137 19.28 -7.38 -13.66
N LEU A 138 18.51 -6.89 -14.64
CA LEU A 138 19.03 -6.58 -15.98
C LEU A 138 19.03 -5.08 -16.28
N ALA A 139 17.97 -4.36 -15.93
CA ALA A 139 17.82 -2.94 -16.27
C ALA A 139 16.86 -2.22 -15.33
N ASP A 140 16.90 -0.88 -15.36
CA ASP A 140 15.84 -0.03 -14.82
C ASP A 140 15.10 0.63 -15.99
N VAL A 141 13.76 0.63 -15.93
CA VAL A 141 12.89 1.23 -16.95
C VAL A 141 12.03 2.34 -16.33
N PRO A 142 11.75 3.44 -17.05
CA PRO A 142 10.89 4.50 -16.52
C PRO A 142 9.44 4.03 -16.37
N VAL A 143 8.77 4.51 -15.31
CA VAL A 143 7.32 4.42 -15.13
C VAL A 143 6.75 5.81 -15.35
N ASP A 144 5.75 5.92 -16.20
CA ASP A 144 5.15 7.21 -16.53
C ASP A 144 4.22 7.74 -15.42
N ASP A 145 3.68 8.94 -15.64
CA ASP A 145 2.80 9.62 -14.68
C ASP A 145 1.45 8.92 -14.49
N SER A 146 1.11 7.92 -15.30
CA SER A 146 -0.07 7.07 -15.16
C SER A 146 0.20 5.73 -14.48
N GLY A 147 1.46 5.39 -14.20
CA GLY A 147 1.81 4.07 -13.65
C GLY A 147 1.95 2.99 -14.72
N GLU A 148 2.15 3.39 -15.97
CA GLU A 148 2.42 2.49 -17.10
C GLU A 148 3.92 2.44 -17.41
N LEU A 149 4.36 1.31 -17.96
CA LEU A 149 5.72 1.11 -18.46
C LEU A 149 5.71 0.18 -19.66
N ALA A 150 6.74 0.33 -20.51
CA ALA A 150 6.93 -0.51 -21.67
C ALA A 150 8.42 -0.68 -21.97
N PHE A 151 8.83 -1.89 -22.33
CA PHE A 151 10.19 -2.20 -22.79
C PHE A 151 10.16 -3.42 -23.71
N THR A 152 11.25 -3.65 -24.44
CA THR A 152 11.41 -4.84 -25.28
C THR A 152 12.56 -5.68 -24.78
N LEU A 153 12.31 -6.97 -24.58
CA LEU A 153 13.34 -7.96 -24.30
C LEU A 153 14.06 -8.31 -25.59
N ALA A 154 15.38 -8.10 -25.62
CA ALA A 154 16.25 -8.52 -26.72
C ALA A 154 16.94 -9.83 -26.33
N THR A 155 16.65 -10.90 -27.08
CA THR A 155 17.08 -12.28 -26.72
C THR A 155 18.19 -12.81 -27.63
N ASP A 156 18.96 -11.93 -28.27
CA ASP A 156 20.04 -12.28 -29.20
C ASP A 156 21.11 -13.20 -28.58
N GLU A 157 21.31 -13.08 -27.27
CA GLU A 157 22.29 -13.86 -26.50
C GLU A 157 21.63 -14.95 -25.64
N ALA A 158 20.30 -15.04 -25.59
CA ALA A 158 19.61 -15.90 -24.63
C ALA A 158 19.63 -17.38 -25.05
N ASP A 159 19.75 -18.28 -24.07
CA ASP A 159 19.61 -19.72 -24.26
C ASP A 159 18.14 -20.13 -24.51
N GLU A 160 17.92 -21.32 -25.06
CA GLU A 160 16.59 -21.95 -25.05
C GLU A 160 16.13 -22.26 -23.62
N GLY A 161 14.83 -22.11 -23.37
CA GLY A 161 14.21 -22.44 -22.09
C GLY A 161 13.15 -21.45 -21.63
N VAL A 162 12.73 -21.61 -20.37
CA VAL A 162 11.66 -20.83 -19.77
C VAL A 162 12.23 -19.66 -18.96
N TYR A 163 11.72 -18.47 -19.23
CA TYR A 163 12.13 -17.22 -18.61
C TYR A 163 10.97 -16.61 -17.82
N HIS A 164 11.27 -16.16 -16.60
CA HIS A 164 10.36 -15.43 -15.74
C HIS A 164 10.85 -13.99 -15.60
N VAL A 165 10.10 -13.06 -16.20
CA VAL A 165 10.34 -11.63 -16.12
C VAL A 165 9.63 -11.10 -14.88
N GLN A 166 10.30 -10.24 -14.13
CA GLN A 166 9.75 -9.53 -12.99
C GLN A 166 10.05 -8.05 -13.12
N VAL A 167 9.02 -7.22 -12.97
CA VAL A 167 9.18 -5.78 -12.80
C VAL A 167 8.99 -5.45 -11.33
N ARG A 168 10.02 -4.90 -10.71
CA ARG A 168 10.12 -4.73 -9.26
C ARG A 168 10.05 -3.24 -8.90
N VAL A 169 8.90 -2.81 -8.38
CA VAL A 169 8.70 -1.46 -7.81
C VAL A 169 7.53 -1.46 -6.82
N ASN A 170 7.77 -1.85 -5.56
CA ASN A 170 6.75 -2.09 -4.51
C ASN A 170 5.35 -1.51 -4.82
N PRO A 171 4.44 -2.28 -5.46
CA PRO A 171 4.40 -3.75 -5.67
C PRO A 171 5.25 -4.37 -6.83
N VAL A 172 5.34 -5.72 -6.90
CA VAL A 172 6.06 -6.46 -7.96
C VAL A 172 5.07 -7.20 -8.87
N ALA A 173 5.31 -7.19 -10.19
CA ALA A 173 4.57 -8.01 -11.16
C ALA A 173 5.51 -8.93 -11.95
N GLY A 174 4.98 -10.00 -12.54
CA GLY A 174 5.76 -10.93 -13.36
C GLY A 174 4.99 -11.52 -14.53
N VAL A 175 5.72 -11.90 -15.58
CA VAL A 175 5.21 -12.60 -16.76
C VAL A 175 6.23 -13.65 -17.22
N GLN A 176 5.78 -14.71 -17.86
CA GLN A 176 6.62 -15.81 -18.34
C GLN A 176 6.64 -15.83 -19.87
N PHE A 177 7.77 -16.24 -20.45
CA PHE A 177 7.88 -16.64 -21.85
C PHE A 177 8.84 -17.82 -22.02
N GLU A 178 8.81 -18.44 -23.20
CA GLU A 178 9.68 -19.56 -23.56
C GLU A 178 10.44 -19.28 -24.85
N LEU A 179 11.72 -19.65 -24.86
CA LEU A 179 12.55 -19.65 -26.07
C LEU A 179 12.80 -21.08 -26.54
N ASP A 180 12.46 -21.35 -27.80
CA ASP A 180 12.66 -22.63 -28.48
C ASP A 180 13.02 -22.35 -29.95
N SER A 181 14.14 -22.88 -30.46
CA SER A 181 14.55 -22.68 -31.85
C SER A 181 13.57 -23.23 -32.89
N ALA A 182 12.63 -24.08 -32.49
CA ALA A 182 11.53 -24.53 -33.34
C ALA A 182 10.44 -23.46 -33.55
N GLU A 183 10.37 -22.47 -32.67
CA GLU A 183 9.40 -21.37 -32.76
C GLU A 183 9.86 -20.28 -33.75
N PRO A 184 8.95 -19.49 -34.33
CA PRO A 184 9.34 -18.37 -35.18
C PRO A 184 10.12 -17.30 -34.41
N ALA A 185 11.20 -16.78 -35.00
CA ALA A 185 11.84 -15.57 -34.49
C ALA A 185 10.87 -14.37 -34.55
N ARG A 186 10.71 -13.66 -33.44
CA ARG A 186 9.84 -12.48 -33.34
C ARG A 186 10.66 -11.22 -33.71
N PRO A 187 10.27 -10.45 -34.73
CA PRO A 187 11.00 -9.25 -35.12
C PRO A 187 10.82 -8.14 -34.09
N LEU A 188 11.69 -7.13 -34.13
CA LEU A 188 11.48 -5.90 -33.37
C LEU A 188 10.28 -5.12 -33.96
N GLU A 189 9.20 -5.02 -33.18
CA GLU A 189 7.95 -4.40 -33.64
C GLU A 189 7.78 -2.94 -33.21
N GLN A 190 8.42 -2.53 -32.12
CA GLN A 190 8.26 -1.21 -31.49
C GLN A 190 9.60 -0.61 -31.09
N ASP A 191 9.68 0.72 -31.09
CA ASP A 191 10.83 1.48 -30.59
C ASP A 191 10.65 1.75 -29.09
N LEU A 192 10.91 0.71 -28.28
CA LEU A 192 10.86 0.77 -26.82
C LEU A 192 12.28 0.60 -26.23
N PRO A 193 12.51 0.99 -24.97
CA PRO A 193 13.76 0.69 -24.27
C PRO A 193 14.10 -0.80 -24.34
N LEU A 194 15.31 -1.12 -24.81
CA LEU A 194 15.78 -2.51 -24.92
C LEU A 194 16.33 -3.01 -23.58
N VAL A 195 15.92 -4.20 -23.17
CA VAL A 195 16.48 -4.96 -22.06
C VAL A 195 17.09 -6.24 -22.62
N THR A 196 18.41 -6.29 -22.66
CA THR A 196 19.14 -7.46 -23.16
C THR A 196 19.02 -8.63 -22.18
N VAL A 197 18.61 -9.80 -22.68
CA VAL A 197 18.57 -11.06 -21.94
C VAL A 197 19.83 -11.86 -22.29
N PRO A 198 20.81 -11.97 -21.39
CA PRO A 198 22.04 -12.72 -21.63
C PRO A 198 21.82 -14.24 -21.59
N ASP A 199 22.85 -14.99 -22.01
CA ASP A 199 22.97 -16.42 -21.77
C ASP A 199 23.12 -16.76 -20.27
N GLY A 200 23.05 -18.05 -19.94
CA GLY A 200 23.36 -18.55 -18.60
C GLY A 200 22.32 -18.23 -17.53
N LEU A 201 21.17 -17.64 -17.89
CA LEU A 201 20.06 -17.37 -16.97
C LEU A 201 19.16 -18.58 -16.71
N ILE A 202 19.31 -19.66 -17.49
CA ILE A 202 18.57 -20.91 -17.30
C ILE A 202 19.33 -21.80 -16.32
N THR A 203 18.70 -22.13 -15.19
CA THR A 203 19.29 -23.05 -14.20
C THR A 203 18.80 -24.48 -14.45
N TYR A 204 19.73 -25.38 -14.78
CA TYR A 204 19.45 -26.82 -14.86
C TYR A 204 19.68 -27.49 -13.50
N TYR A 205 18.61 -27.99 -12.87
CA TYR A 205 18.74 -28.80 -11.66
C TYR A 205 19.09 -30.24 -12.03
N VAL A 206 20.32 -30.67 -11.71
CA VAL A 206 20.71 -32.08 -11.77
C VAL A 206 20.57 -32.68 -10.37
N TYR A 207 19.56 -33.52 -10.17
CA TYR A 207 19.43 -34.30 -8.94
C TYR A 207 20.40 -35.48 -9.00
N LEU A 208 21.44 -35.43 -8.17
CA LEU A 208 22.35 -36.57 -8.02
C LEU A 208 21.63 -37.73 -7.30
N PRO A 209 21.85 -38.99 -7.71
CA PRO A 209 21.29 -40.14 -7.00
C PRO A 209 21.87 -40.24 -5.59
N VAL A 210 21.11 -40.88 -4.69
CA VAL A 210 21.54 -41.15 -3.31
C VAL A 210 22.84 -41.95 -3.31
N LEU A 211 23.93 -41.34 -2.80
CA LEU A 211 25.21 -42.01 -2.61
C LEU A 211 25.15 -42.85 -1.33
N LEU A 212 24.97 -44.16 -1.47
CA LEU A 212 25.17 -45.12 -0.38
C LEU A 212 26.68 -45.33 -0.18
N ARG A 213 27.22 -44.77 0.90
CA ARG A 213 28.61 -45.01 1.33
C ARG A 213 28.65 -46.33 2.09
N SER A 214 29.25 -47.37 1.53
CA SER A 214 29.62 -48.57 2.30
C SER A 214 30.86 -48.27 3.13
N TYR A 215 30.79 -48.49 4.44
CA TYR A 215 31.97 -48.54 5.32
C TYR A 215 32.68 -49.88 5.18
#